data_AF-A0A258FJJ3-F1
#
_entry.id   AF-A0A258FJJ3-F1
#
_cell.length_a   1.000
_cell.length_b   1.000
_cell.length_c   1.000
_cell.angle_alpha   90.00
_cell.angle_beta   90.00
_cell.angle_gamma   90.00
#
_symmetry.space_group_name_H-M   'P 1'
#
loop_
_entity.id
_entity.type
_entity.pdbx_description
1 polymer ?
#
loop_
_entity_poly.entity_id
_entity_poly.type
_entity_poly.pdbx_seq_one_letter_code
_entity_poly.pdbx_strand_id
1 'polypeptide(L)'
;MRPTFLLLALLVSGAALAASPSDRPPELSPVPDGPPGAEDAPTITIKPDSRGEVEEYRSNGKLYMLKVTPKVGKPYYLIDPSGEGRFNRMETLPGLQPPQWVVKEF
;
A
#
# COMPACT_ATOMS: atom_id res chain seq x y z
N MET A 1 30.39 56.98 -19.13
CA MET A 1 29.18 56.76 -18.31
C MET A 1 29.25 55.35 -17.72
N ARG A 2 29.59 55.28 -16.44
CA ARG A 2 29.20 54.27 -15.44
C ARG A 2 29.30 52.76 -15.80
N PRO A 3 30.49 52.12 -15.62
CA PRO A 3 30.63 50.65 -15.64
C PRO A 3 29.91 49.97 -14.45
N THR A 4 29.36 50.75 -13.52
CA THR A 4 28.60 50.27 -12.35
C THR A 4 27.33 49.49 -12.73
N PHE A 5 26.74 49.73 -13.91
CA PHE A 5 25.60 48.94 -14.37
C PHE A 5 25.98 47.50 -14.77
N LEU A 6 27.19 47.31 -15.29
CA LEU A 6 27.70 45.99 -15.71
C LEU A 6 28.10 45.14 -14.49
N LEU A 7 28.61 45.79 -13.45
CA LEU A 7 28.95 45.15 -12.18
C LEU A 7 27.70 44.74 -11.37
N LEU A 8 26.61 45.51 -11.47
CA LEU A 8 25.33 45.16 -10.84
C LEU A 8 24.62 44.00 -11.54
N ALA A 9 24.71 43.91 -12.87
CA ALA A 9 24.14 42.80 -13.64
C ALA A 9 24.87 41.46 -13.38
N LEU A 10 26.19 41.49 -13.18
CA LEU A 10 27.00 40.29 -12.90
C LEU A 10 26.72 39.72 -11.50
N LEU A 11 26.37 40.56 -10.53
CA LEU A 11 26.04 40.15 -9.16
C LEU A 11 24.67 39.48 -9.04
N VAL A 12 23.73 39.75 -9.95
CA VAL A 12 22.38 39.14 -9.91
C VAL A 12 22.36 37.73 -10.51
N SER A 13 23.26 37.40 -11.44
CA SER A 13 23.34 36.06 -12.05
C SER A 13 23.92 34.98 -11.13
N GLY A 14 24.57 35.34 -10.02
CA GLY A 14 25.20 34.38 -9.09
C GLY A 14 24.26 33.71 -8.09
N ALA A 15 23.02 34.19 -7.93
CA ALA A 15 22.11 33.74 -6.87
C ALA A 15 21.22 32.53 -7.26
N ALA A 16 21.41 31.93 -8.43
CA ALA A 16 20.45 30.96 -8.99
C ALA A 16 20.79 29.47 -8.78
N LEU A 17 21.85 29.10 -8.06
CA LEU A 17 22.28 27.69 -7.96
C LEU A 17 22.73 27.32 -6.55
N ALA A 18 21.81 26.80 -5.74
CA ALA A 18 22.07 25.75 -4.73
C ALA A 18 20.80 25.41 -3.94
N ALA A 19 19.73 24.99 -4.61
CA ALA A 19 18.74 24.14 -3.95
C ALA A 19 19.26 22.70 -4.09
N SER A 20 20.01 22.22 -3.09
CA SER A 20 20.42 20.83 -3.05
C SER A 20 19.16 19.95 -3.05
N PRO A 21 19.03 18.96 -3.95
CA PRO A 21 17.98 17.96 -3.82
C PRO A 21 18.18 17.31 -2.45
N SER A 22 17.19 17.46 -1.58
CA SER A 22 17.26 16.94 -0.23
C SER A 22 17.19 15.41 -0.31
N ASP A 23 18.33 14.74 -0.14
CA ASP A 23 18.45 13.28 0.07
C ASP A 23 17.86 12.81 1.41
N ARG A 24 17.20 13.70 2.18
CA ARG A 24 16.57 13.34 3.45
C ARG A 24 15.40 12.39 3.17
N PRO A 25 15.42 11.16 3.72
CA PRO A 25 14.26 10.28 3.69
C PRO A 25 13.03 11.01 4.25
N PRO A 26 11.82 10.77 3.72
CA PRO A 26 10.61 11.33 4.30
C PRO A 26 10.59 11.10 5.82
N GLU A 27 10.23 12.12 6.60
CA GLU A 27 10.07 11.97 8.05
C GLU A 27 9.03 10.90 8.32
N LEU A 28 9.46 9.79 8.93
CA LEU A 28 8.58 8.70 9.29
C LEU A 28 7.65 9.17 10.42
N SER A 29 6.35 9.15 10.16
CA SER A 29 5.36 9.35 11.23
C SER A 29 5.41 8.16 12.20
N PRO A 30 5.41 8.39 13.52
CA PRO A 30 5.35 7.29 14.47
C PRO A 30 4.05 6.52 14.27
N VAL A 31 4.15 5.20 14.06
CA VAL A 31 2.99 4.30 14.09
C VAL A 31 2.37 4.41 15.48
N PRO A 32 1.04 4.51 15.60
CA PRO A 32 0.38 4.58 16.90
C PRO A 32 0.77 3.40 17.80
N ASP A 33 1.19 3.68 19.03
CA ASP A 33 1.44 2.65 20.04
C ASP A 33 0.10 2.09 20.54
N GLY A 34 -0.18 0.83 20.26
CA GLY A 34 -1.41 0.16 20.70
C GLY A 34 -1.75 -1.09 19.88
N PRO A 35 -2.76 -1.88 20.31
CA PRO A 35 -3.35 -2.89 19.42
C PRO A 35 -3.93 -2.20 18.18
N PRO A 36 -3.95 -2.87 17.01
CA PRO A 36 -4.53 -2.32 15.79
C PRO A 36 -5.97 -1.87 16.05
N GLY A 37 -6.30 -0.67 15.57
CA GLY A 37 -7.63 -0.09 15.65
C GLY A 37 -8.63 -0.89 14.82
N ALA A 38 -9.92 -0.66 15.05
CA ALA A 38 -10.96 -1.28 14.24
C ALA A 38 -10.88 -0.84 12.76
N GLU A 39 -10.29 0.33 12.49
CA GLU A 39 -10.00 0.80 11.13
C GLU A 39 -8.85 0.05 10.44
N ASP A 40 -7.94 -0.55 11.20
CA ASP A 40 -6.79 -1.30 10.66
C ASP A 40 -7.18 -2.74 10.24
N ALA A 41 -8.37 -3.19 10.66
CA ALA A 41 -8.85 -4.53 10.36
C ALA A 41 -9.36 -4.63 8.90
N PRO A 42 -9.05 -5.72 8.18
CA PRO A 42 -9.61 -5.93 6.85
C PRO A 42 -11.13 -6.10 6.93
N THR A 43 -11.83 -5.49 5.97
CA THR A 43 -13.27 -5.68 5.80
C THR A 43 -13.55 -7.07 5.26
N ILE A 44 -14.30 -7.88 6.00
CA ILE A 44 -14.71 -9.23 5.58
C ILE A 44 -16.17 -9.20 5.13
N THR A 45 -16.43 -9.67 3.91
CA THR A 45 -17.80 -9.83 3.39
C THR A 45 -18.08 -11.32 3.18
N ILE A 46 -19.04 -11.86 3.94
CA ILE A 46 -19.46 -13.26 3.82
C ILE A 46 -20.65 -13.34 2.88
N LYS A 47 -20.51 -14.10 1.80
CA LYS A 47 -21.57 -14.32 0.81
C LYS A 47 -21.93 -15.80 0.75
N PRO A 48 -23.16 -16.18 1.12
CA PRO A 48 -23.66 -17.53 0.86
C PRO A 48 -23.94 -17.69 -0.64
N ASP A 49 -23.41 -18.75 -1.25
CA ASP A 49 -23.72 -19.17 -2.62
C ASP A 49 -24.44 -20.54 -2.59
N SER A 50 -25.24 -20.78 -3.61
CA SER A 50 -25.81 -22.09 -3.96
C SER A 50 -24.77 -23.23 -3.99
N ARG A 51 -23.50 -22.92 -4.25
CA ARG A 51 -22.36 -23.86 -4.37
C ARG A 51 -21.50 -23.98 -3.10
N GLY A 52 -21.68 -23.12 -2.09
CA GLY A 52 -20.87 -23.08 -0.87
C GLY A 52 -20.89 -21.71 -0.18
N GLU A 53 -19.95 -21.48 0.71
CA GLU A 53 -19.73 -20.18 1.37
C GLU A 53 -18.47 -19.52 0.82
N VAL A 54 -18.52 -18.22 0.55
CA VAL A 54 -17.38 -17.43 0.10
C VAL A 54 -17.17 -16.26 1.06
N GLU A 55 -16.01 -16.22 1.70
CA GLU A 55 -15.58 -15.10 2.54
C GLU A 55 -14.59 -14.25 1.74
N GLU A 56 -14.97 -13.00 1.45
CA GLU A 56 -14.15 -12.02 0.73
C GLU A 56 -13.42 -11.11 1.75
N TYR A 57 -12.09 -11.12 1.73
CA TYR A 57 -11.25 -10.28 2.56
C TYR A 57 -10.75 -9.09 1.74
N ARG A 58 -11.19 -7.89 2.14
CA ARG A 58 -10.78 -6.62 1.54
C ARG A 58 -9.96 -5.80 2.51
N SER A 59 -8.92 -5.15 2.03
CA SER A 59 -8.18 -4.12 2.77
C SER A 59 -8.14 -2.88 1.88
N ASN A 60 -8.29 -1.67 2.45
CA ASN A 60 -8.38 -0.39 1.73
C ASN A 60 -9.19 -0.44 0.41
N GLY A 61 -10.34 -1.13 0.43
CA GLY A 61 -11.23 -1.30 -0.74
C GLY A 61 -10.78 -2.31 -1.81
N LYS A 62 -9.58 -2.89 -1.69
CA LYS A 62 -9.05 -3.91 -2.62
C LYS A 62 -9.26 -5.32 -2.07
N LEU A 63 -9.75 -6.23 -2.92
CA LEU A 63 -9.89 -7.65 -2.61
C LEU A 63 -8.53 -8.33 -2.71
N TYR A 64 -8.06 -8.95 -1.63
CA TYR A 64 -6.75 -9.62 -1.61
C TYR A 64 -6.83 -11.11 -1.29
N MET A 65 -7.89 -11.55 -0.61
CA MET A 65 -8.07 -12.96 -0.28
C MET A 65 -9.54 -13.37 -0.37
N LEU A 66 -9.79 -14.56 -0.88
CA LEU A 66 -11.08 -15.23 -0.78
C LEU A 66 -10.87 -16.59 -0.13
N LYS A 67 -11.68 -16.91 0.87
CA LYS A 67 -11.81 -18.27 1.39
C LYS A 67 -13.09 -18.86 0.83
N VAL A 68 -12.95 -19.95 0.09
CA VAL A 68 -14.08 -20.68 -0.49
C VAL A 68 -14.28 -21.97 0.27
N THR A 69 -15.45 -22.13 0.88
CA THR A 69 -15.88 -23.34 1.57
C THR A 69 -16.94 -24.03 0.72
N PRO A 70 -16.58 -25.00 -0.14
CA PRO A 70 -17.55 -25.71 -0.97
C PRO A 70 -18.48 -26.59 -0.13
N LYS A 71 -19.70 -26.86 -0.61
CA LYS A 71 -20.64 -27.79 0.06
C LYS A 71 -20.10 -29.20 0.25
N VAL A 72 -19.26 -29.64 -0.69
CA VAL A 72 -18.60 -30.95 -0.68
C VAL A 72 -17.14 -30.74 -1.05
N GLY A 73 -16.23 -31.02 -0.12
CA GLY A 73 -14.79 -30.87 -0.31
C GLY A 73 -14.13 -30.08 0.81
N LYS A 74 -12.82 -29.85 0.66
CA LYS A 74 -12.04 -29.03 1.59
C LYS A 74 -12.11 -27.56 1.19
N PRO A 75 -12.05 -26.62 2.15
CA PRO A 75 -11.93 -25.21 1.84
C PRO A 75 -10.59 -24.92 1.16
N TYR A 76 -10.59 -23.93 0.27
CA TYR A 76 -9.39 -23.45 -0.39
C TYR A 76 -9.37 -21.92 -0.42
N TYR A 77 -8.19 -21.37 -0.64
CA TYR A 77 -7.93 -19.95 -0.59
C TYR A 77 -7.52 -19.45 -1.97
N LEU A 78 -8.02 -18.27 -2.35
CA LEU A 78 -7.59 -17.52 -3.52
C LEU A 78 -6.92 -16.25 -3.02
N ILE A 79 -5.61 -16.11 -3.23
CA ILE A 79 -4.82 -15.00 -2.68
C ILE A 79 -4.19 -14.20 -3.81
N ASP A 80 -4.38 -12.89 -3.78
CA ASP A 80 -3.69 -11.92 -4.65
C ASP A 80 -2.62 -11.18 -3.84
N PRO A 81 -1.34 -11.58 -3.95
CA PRO A 81 -0.27 -10.97 -3.18
C PRO A 81 0.06 -9.53 -3.62
N SER A 82 -0.16 -9.20 -4.90
CA SER A 82 0.23 -7.89 -5.47
C SER A 82 -0.93 -6.89 -5.55
N GLY A 83 -2.18 -7.33 -5.39
CA GLY A 83 -3.36 -6.47 -5.55
C GLY A 83 -3.65 -6.11 -7.01
N GLU A 84 -3.12 -6.90 -7.96
CA GLU A 84 -3.29 -6.73 -9.41
C GLU A 84 -4.50 -7.52 -9.97
N GLY A 85 -5.23 -8.22 -9.11
CA GLY A 85 -6.34 -9.10 -9.46
C GLY A 85 -5.93 -10.51 -9.89
N ARG A 86 -4.67 -10.91 -9.66
CA ARG A 86 -4.16 -12.24 -10.01
C ARG A 86 -4.18 -13.16 -8.79
N PHE A 87 -5.19 -14.01 -8.73
CA PHE A 87 -5.40 -14.91 -7.60
C PHE A 87 -4.70 -16.24 -7.79
N ASN A 88 -3.91 -16.65 -6.79
CA ASN A 88 -3.31 -17.97 -6.70
C ASN A 88 -4.15 -18.85 -5.78
N ARG A 89 -4.46 -20.07 -6.25
CA ARG A 89 -5.19 -21.05 -5.46
C ARG A 89 -4.24 -21.78 -4.51
N MET A 90 -4.64 -21.88 -3.24
CA MET A 90 -3.91 -22.58 -2.20
C MET A 90 -4.85 -23.49 -1.40
N GLU A 91 -4.46 -24.74 -1.22
CA GLU A 91 -5.24 -25.74 -0.46
C GLU A 91 -5.01 -25.64 1.06
N THR A 92 -4.01 -24.87 1.47
CA THR A 92 -3.66 -24.64 2.88
C THR A 92 -3.45 -23.14 3.05
N LEU A 93 -3.90 -22.61 4.18
CA LEU A 93 -3.66 -21.22 4.53
C LEU A 93 -2.13 -21.03 4.64
N PRO A 94 -1.46 -20.27 3.75
CA PRO A 94 -0.15 -19.73 4.13
C PRO A 94 -0.41 -18.90 5.39
N GLY A 95 0.30 -19.16 6.50
CA GLY A 95 -0.01 -18.55 7.79
C GLY A 95 -0.33 -17.05 7.65
N LEU A 96 -1.36 -16.57 8.32
CA LEU A 96 -1.99 -15.25 8.14
C LEU A 96 -0.96 -14.16 7.75
N GLN A 97 -0.81 -13.89 6.44
CA GLN A 97 0.12 -12.88 5.94
C GLN A 97 -0.64 -11.60 5.65
N PRO A 98 -0.19 -10.45 6.19
CA PRO A 98 -0.76 -9.18 5.80
C PRO A 98 -0.54 -8.96 4.30
N PRO A 99 -1.49 -8.32 3.59
CA PRO A 99 -1.32 -8.00 2.19
C PRO A 99 -0.03 -7.21 1.95
N GLN A 100 0.86 -7.73 1.09
CA GLN A 100 2.19 -7.15 0.87
C GLN A 100 2.15 -5.74 0.26
N TRP A 101 1.06 -5.36 -0.41
CA TRP A 101 0.89 -4.04 -1.00
C TRP A 101 0.63 -2.94 0.03
N VAL A 102 0.22 -3.27 1.26
CA VAL A 102 0.10 -2.30 2.37
C VAL A 102 1.49 -1.90 2.91
N VAL A 103 2.51 -2.74 2.72
CA VAL A 103 3.88 -2.51 3.21
C VAL A 103 4.66 -1.52 2.32
N LYS A 104 4.11 -1.09 1.18
CA LYS A 104 4.80 -0.23 0.21
C LYS A 104 4.40 1.26 0.30
N GLU A 105 3.53 1.64 1.24
CA GLU A 105 3.30 3.05 1.54
C GLU A 105 4.49 3.55 2.38
N PHE A 106 5.40 4.29 1.73
CA PHE A 106 6.45 5.09 2.36
C PHE A 106 6.13 6.58 2.16
#